data_AF-A0A5B1CHW6-F1
#
_entry.id   AF-A0A5B1CHW6-F1
#
_cell.length_a   1.000
_cell.length_b   1.000
_cell.length_c   1.000
_cell.angle_alpha   90.00
_cell.angle_beta   90.00
_cell.angle_gamma   90.00
#
_symmetry.space_group_name_H-M   'P 1'
#
loop_
_entity.id
_entity.type
_entity.pdbx_description
1 polymer ?
#
loop_
_entity_poly.entity_id
_entity_poly.type
_entity_poly.pdbx_seq_one_letter_code
_entity_poly.pdbx_strand_id
1 'polypeptide(L)'
;MASRNDPVNEASDRDVQIDGIDTRDGVMAEDAAPENDVTRAIQDRKQSREEEREKFRISQFDVVTSLFMALILFNVVTSLFMALILFIGVFVAMLFIIWLTSRFSFAPVAIAPIIENPAGRGDNAEGFERDFEPPGAEEVEELMEPTLQDTIEAVTDAVSSVAGALTTSDTAATATTSGTGMGDSRPPGPEGEGEDIIPRSERWQLNFTAKNQPSYAKQLEFFKIELGAVGGKIVGLDIVNNLAGSPKARRLEDASTEKRLYFMFKRPSPLMQYERSIHNQAGVDLQGRNMFKLIPEQLENLLAKIELDYATSKGHPSITEVAKTVFESKPGGAGYEFEVIAQRYRK
;
A
#
# COMPACT_ATOMS: atom_id res chain seq x y z
N MET A 1 -9.54 63.24 3.04
CA MET A 1 -8.80 62.30 3.91
C MET A 1 -7.33 62.49 3.56
N ALA A 2 -6.55 63.34 4.24
CA ALA A 2 -6.01 63.18 5.62
C ALA A 2 -5.37 61.79 5.78
N SER A 3 -4.08 61.61 6.10
CA SER A 3 -3.17 62.32 7.03
C SER A 3 -1.72 62.01 6.58
N ARG A 4 -0.79 62.94 6.34
CA ARG A 4 -0.15 63.93 7.23
C ARG A 4 0.82 63.28 8.23
N ASN A 5 2.13 63.34 7.97
CA ASN A 5 3.10 64.28 8.58
C ASN A 5 4.57 63.85 8.30
N ASP A 6 5.32 64.76 7.69
CA ASP A 6 6.79 64.87 7.63
C ASP A 6 7.37 65.30 9.02
N PRO A 7 8.61 65.86 9.13
CA PRO A 7 9.99 65.37 8.89
C PRO A 7 10.90 65.67 10.12
N VAL A 8 12.20 65.89 9.89
CA VAL A 8 13.23 66.64 10.69
C VAL A 8 14.23 65.70 11.40
N ASN A 9 15.49 65.59 10.93
CA ASN A 9 16.65 66.50 10.98
C ASN A 9 17.53 66.17 12.19
N GLU A 10 18.82 66.43 12.03
CA GLU A 10 19.72 67.06 13.01
C GLU A 10 21.11 66.43 13.07
N ALA A 11 22.05 67.30 12.72
CA ALA A 11 23.49 67.17 12.77
C ALA A 11 24.02 67.13 14.22
N SER A 12 25.32 66.83 14.36
CA SER A 12 26.29 67.43 15.30
C SER A 12 27.40 66.38 15.47
N ASP A 13 28.54 66.48 14.79
CA ASP A 13 29.65 67.38 15.16
C ASP A 13 29.94 67.34 16.66
N ARG A 14 31.07 66.74 17.07
CA ARG A 14 31.98 67.25 18.12
C ARG A 14 33.35 66.59 18.00
N ASP A 15 34.26 67.34 17.39
CA ASP A 15 35.66 67.42 17.79
C ASP A 15 35.79 67.60 19.32
N VAL A 16 36.70 66.84 19.93
CA VAL A 16 37.38 67.26 21.17
C VAL A 16 38.84 66.85 21.06
N GLN A 17 39.60 67.72 20.41
CA GLN A 17 41.01 67.93 20.70
C GLN A 17 41.08 68.89 21.88
N ILE A 18 41.69 68.48 22.99
CA ILE A 18 42.14 69.40 24.03
C ILE A 18 43.61 69.15 24.27
N ASP A 19 44.37 69.98 23.56
CA ASP A 19 45.55 70.72 23.96
C ASP A 19 46.23 70.37 25.29
N GLY A 20 47.53 70.15 25.15
CA GLY A 20 48.48 70.39 26.21
C GLY A 20 48.41 71.84 26.67
N ILE A 21 48.40 72.01 27.99
CA ILE A 21 48.71 73.26 28.63
C ILE A 21 49.99 73.02 29.44
N ASP A 22 51.09 73.48 28.84
CA ASP A 22 52.28 73.92 29.55
C ASP A 22 51.88 75.13 30.39
N THR A 23 51.87 74.97 31.71
CA THR A 23 51.93 76.09 32.65
C THR A 23 53.24 75.98 33.41
N ARG A 24 54.26 76.62 32.84
CA ARG A 24 55.27 77.34 33.60
C ARG A 24 54.58 78.23 34.63
N ASP A 25 54.75 77.88 35.89
CA ASP A 25 54.84 78.85 36.97
C ASP A 25 55.96 78.40 37.90
N GLY A 26 57.13 79.00 37.71
CA GLY A 26 58.14 79.07 38.74
C GLY A 26 57.92 80.37 39.50
N VAL A 27 57.53 80.28 40.78
CA VAL A 27 57.70 81.39 41.73
C VAL A 27 57.92 80.81 43.13
N MET A 28 58.98 81.31 43.77
CA MET A 28 59.35 81.24 45.19
C MET A 28 59.94 79.91 45.68
N ALA A 29 61.27 79.79 45.75
CA ALA A 29 62.15 80.38 46.76
C ALA A 29 62.21 79.56 48.05
N GLU A 30 63.45 79.45 48.52
CA GLU A 30 63.87 79.27 49.91
C GLU A 30 64.37 77.87 50.30
N ASP A 31 65.70 77.84 50.48
CA ASP A 31 66.51 76.94 51.28
C ASP A 31 65.78 76.26 52.44
N ALA A 32 66.00 74.95 52.63
CA ALA A 32 66.55 74.44 53.88
C ALA A 32 66.77 72.90 53.89
N ALA A 33 68.01 72.54 54.27
CA ALA A 33 68.45 71.32 54.96
C ALA A 33 68.77 70.03 54.15
N PRO A 34 69.95 69.39 54.41
CA PRO A 34 70.40 68.20 53.72
C PRO A 34 69.76 66.93 54.31
N GLU A 35 68.67 66.48 53.70
CA GLU A 35 68.03 65.20 54.06
C GLU A 35 68.70 64.01 53.35
N ASN A 36 69.74 63.49 53.99
CA ASN A 36 70.20 62.09 54.02
C ASN A 36 70.18 61.29 52.68
N ASP A 37 71.31 61.31 51.97
CA ASP A 37 71.63 60.52 50.75
C ASP A 37 71.38 59.01 50.92
N VAL A 38 71.53 58.49 52.14
CA VAL A 38 71.28 57.09 52.48
C VAL A 38 69.81 56.69 52.33
N THR A 39 68.87 57.60 52.59
CA THR A 39 67.42 57.30 52.53
C THR A 39 66.94 57.22 51.08
N ARG A 40 67.45 58.09 50.19
CA ARG A 40 67.17 58.05 48.75
C ARG A 40 67.71 56.77 48.11
N ALA A 41 68.95 56.40 48.43
CA ALA A 41 69.56 55.16 47.92
C ALA A 41 68.86 53.86 48.39
N ILE A 42 68.09 53.91 49.49
CA ILE A 42 67.26 52.79 49.96
C ILE A 42 65.90 52.79 49.25
N GLN A 43 65.31 53.96 49.02
CA GLN A 43 64.05 54.12 48.27
C GLN A 43 64.21 53.65 46.82
N ASP A 44 65.27 54.06 46.14
CA ASP A 44 65.56 53.67 44.75
C ASP A 44 65.82 52.16 44.63
N ARG A 45 66.46 51.56 45.64
CA ARG A 45 66.65 50.10 45.72
C ARG A 45 65.36 49.35 45.99
N LYS A 46 64.39 49.95 46.68
CA LYS A 46 63.05 49.35 46.86
C LYS A 46 62.23 49.45 45.58
N GLN A 47 62.23 50.62 44.94
CA GLN A 47 61.50 50.84 43.68
C GLN A 47 62.04 49.97 42.54
N SER A 48 63.37 49.90 42.34
CA SER A 48 63.96 48.99 41.34
C SER A 48 63.66 47.52 41.60
N ARG A 49 63.61 47.09 42.87
CA ARG A 49 63.19 45.73 43.25
C ARG A 49 61.71 45.48 43.01
N GLU A 50 60.87 46.50 43.14
CA GLU A 50 59.44 46.42 42.85
C GLU A 50 59.20 46.35 41.33
N GLU A 51 59.88 47.18 40.54
CA GLU A 51 59.85 47.13 39.08
C GLU A 51 60.36 45.80 38.52
N GLU A 52 61.43 45.23 39.09
CA GLU A 52 61.90 43.89 38.74
C GLU A 52 60.82 42.84 39.02
N ARG A 53 60.16 42.91 40.19
CA ARG A 53 59.06 41.99 40.55
C ARG A 53 57.86 42.11 39.61
N GLU A 54 57.52 43.32 39.18
CA GLU A 54 56.43 43.53 38.21
C GLU A 54 56.78 42.99 36.82
N LYS A 55 58.01 43.20 36.34
CA LYS A 55 58.50 42.61 35.09
C LYS A 55 58.46 41.08 35.12
N PHE A 56 58.87 40.46 36.22
CA PHE A 56 58.78 39.01 36.38
C PHE A 56 57.33 38.50 36.40
N ARG A 57 56.40 39.24 37.01
CA ARG A 57 54.97 38.88 36.99
C ARG A 57 54.39 38.96 35.59
N ILE A 58 54.60 40.07 34.88
CA ILE A 58 54.05 40.27 33.52
C ILE A 58 54.62 39.23 32.55
N SER A 59 55.93 38.95 32.61
CA SER A 59 56.56 37.92 31.77
C SER A 59 56.04 36.51 32.06
N GLN A 60 55.80 36.16 33.33
CA GLN A 60 55.24 34.85 33.68
C GLN A 60 53.79 34.70 33.22
N PHE A 61 52.97 35.75 33.32
CA PHE A 61 51.60 35.71 32.83
C PHE A 61 51.52 35.62 31.31
N ASP A 62 52.43 36.23 30.57
CA ASP A 62 52.44 36.17 29.11
C ASP A 62 52.80 34.77 28.60
N VAL A 63 53.77 34.09 29.25
CA VAL A 63 54.12 32.69 28.94
C VAL A 63 52.95 31.74 29.25
N VAL A 64 52.27 31.93 30.38
CA VAL A 64 51.10 31.11 30.75
C VAL A 64 49.91 31.38 29.82
N THR A 65 49.67 32.64 29.44
CA THR A 65 48.58 33.02 28.53
C THR A 65 48.85 32.52 27.11
N SER A 66 50.09 32.59 26.64
CA SER A 66 50.52 32.02 25.36
C SER A 66 50.37 30.50 25.32
N LEU A 67 50.76 29.80 26.40
CA LEU A 67 50.59 28.36 26.53
C LEU A 67 49.10 27.95 26.60
N PHE A 68 48.27 28.75 27.28
CA PHE A 68 46.82 28.54 27.33
C PHE A 68 46.14 28.77 25.97
N MET A 69 46.56 29.81 25.23
CA MET A 69 46.08 30.05 23.86
C MET A 69 46.49 28.94 22.88
N ALA A 70 47.73 28.43 23.00
CA ALA A 70 48.18 27.29 22.21
C ALA A 70 47.39 26.00 22.52
N LEU A 71 47.04 25.78 23.80
CA LEU A 71 46.19 24.67 24.24
C LEU A 71 44.77 24.80 23.66
N ILE A 72 44.18 26.00 23.66
CA ILE A 72 42.86 26.26 23.07
C ILE A 72 42.90 26.02 21.56
N LEU A 73 43.92 26.52 20.86
CA LEU A 73 44.04 26.33 19.42
C LEU A 73 44.18 24.85 19.05
N PHE A 74 44.97 24.10 19.81
CA PHE A 74 45.09 22.65 19.65
C PHE A 74 43.74 21.93 19.87
N ASN A 75 42.96 22.33 20.87
CA ASN A 75 41.62 21.78 21.12
C ASN A 75 40.63 22.10 19.99
N VAL A 76 40.67 23.31 19.42
CA VAL A 76 39.84 23.70 18.27
C VAL A 76 40.20 22.89 17.02
N VAL A 77 41.48 22.73 16.73
CA VAL A 77 41.95 21.92 15.59
C VAL A 77 41.58 20.45 15.80
N THR A 78 41.81 19.90 16.99
CA THR A 78 41.49 18.49 17.30
C THR A 78 39.99 18.23 17.26
N SER A 79 39.16 19.14 17.77
CA SER A 79 37.70 19.03 17.70
C SER A 79 37.17 19.17 16.27
N LEU A 80 37.78 19.99 15.42
CA LEU A 80 37.46 20.08 14.00
C LEU A 80 37.76 18.76 13.28
N PHE A 81 38.93 18.16 13.53
CA PHE A 81 39.28 16.85 12.94
C PHE A 81 38.36 15.73 13.45
N MET A 82 38.04 15.70 14.75
CA MET A 82 37.10 14.73 15.30
C MET A 82 35.69 14.90 14.72
N ALA A 83 35.22 16.13 14.55
CA ALA A 83 33.93 16.41 13.92
C ALA A 83 33.92 15.98 12.45
N LEU A 84 35.01 16.22 11.71
CA LEU A 84 35.15 15.79 10.31
C LEU A 84 35.10 14.26 10.18
N ILE A 85 35.85 13.55 11.03
CA ILE A 85 35.87 12.07 11.03
C ILE A 85 34.49 11.52 11.38
N LEU A 86 33.81 12.09 12.38
CA LEU A 86 32.46 11.67 12.78
C LEU A 86 31.45 11.93 11.64
N PHE A 87 31.52 13.09 10.98
CA PHE A 87 30.66 13.43 9.85
C PHE A 87 30.83 12.46 8.69
N ILE A 88 32.08 12.17 8.31
CA ILE A 88 32.39 11.18 7.26
C ILE A 88 31.91 9.79 7.68
N GLY A 89 32.13 9.40 8.95
CA GLY A 89 31.67 8.12 9.48
C GLY A 89 30.15 7.94 9.42
N VAL A 90 29.38 8.96 9.81
CA VAL A 90 27.91 8.93 9.73
C VAL A 90 27.45 8.91 8.28
N PHE A 91 28.10 9.67 7.40
CA PHE A 91 27.76 9.70 5.98
C PHE A 91 27.98 8.34 5.31
N VAL A 92 29.12 7.69 5.58
CA VAL A 92 29.42 6.33 5.09
C VAL A 92 28.47 5.31 5.72
N ALA A 93 28.15 5.42 7.00
CA ALA A 93 27.17 4.54 7.66
C ALA A 93 25.77 4.68 7.03
N MET A 94 25.34 5.89 6.70
CA MET A 94 24.07 6.12 6.01
C MET A 94 24.06 5.50 4.62
N LEU A 95 25.14 5.70 3.83
CA LEU A 95 25.28 5.04 2.53
C LEU A 95 25.32 3.51 2.66
N PHE A 96 25.98 3.00 3.69
CA PHE A 96 25.99 1.57 3.99
C PHE A 96 24.60 1.04 4.34
N ILE A 97 23.80 1.77 5.13
CA ILE A 97 22.40 1.40 5.42
C ILE A 97 21.55 1.43 4.15
N ILE A 98 21.70 2.44 3.30
CA ILE A 98 20.98 2.51 2.01
C ILE A 98 21.40 1.35 1.11
N TRP A 99 22.70 1.05 1.04
CA TRP A 99 23.21 -0.09 0.28
C TRP A 99 22.70 -1.42 0.84
N LEU A 100 22.69 -1.58 2.16
CA LEU A 100 22.21 -2.78 2.85
C LEU A 100 20.71 -2.98 2.62
N THR A 101 19.92 -1.92 2.77
CA THR A 101 18.46 -1.97 2.53
C THR A 101 18.13 -2.17 1.04
N SER A 102 18.91 -1.59 0.12
CA SER A 102 18.82 -1.87 -1.32
C SER A 102 19.15 -3.33 -1.64
N ARG A 103 20.16 -3.91 -0.97
CA ARG A 103 20.56 -5.30 -1.20
C ARG A 103 19.54 -6.31 -0.67
N PHE A 104 18.83 -5.95 0.40
CA PHE A 104 17.70 -6.71 0.95
C PHE A 104 16.36 -6.43 0.24
N SER A 105 16.37 -5.90 -0.99
CA SER A 105 15.20 -6.03 -1.84
C SER A 105 14.92 -7.52 -2.04
N PHE A 106 13.88 -8.01 -1.36
CA PHE A 106 13.31 -9.31 -1.65
C PHE A 106 12.94 -9.28 -3.13
N ALA A 107 13.72 -9.96 -3.96
CA ALA A 107 13.35 -10.17 -5.34
C ALA A 107 11.90 -10.67 -5.32
N PRO A 108 10.98 -10.10 -6.11
CA PRO A 108 9.64 -10.67 -6.22
C PRO A 108 9.88 -12.14 -6.53
N VAL A 109 9.39 -13.02 -5.65
CA VAL A 109 9.59 -14.46 -5.78
C VAL A 109 9.28 -14.77 -7.24
N ALA A 110 10.29 -15.23 -7.98
CA ALA A 110 10.08 -15.69 -9.33
C ALA A 110 9.28 -16.98 -9.17
N ILE A 111 7.96 -16.82 -9.06
CA ILE A 111 7.04 -17.93 -9.05
C ILE A 111 7.16 -18.48 -10.47
N ALA A 112 7.89 -19.57 -10.59
CA ALA A 112 8.01 -20.29 -11.85
C ALA A 112 6.58 -20.54 -12.35
N PRO A 113 6.28 -20.23 -13.62
CA PRO A 113 4.96 -20.50 -14.16
C PRO A 113 4.72 -21.99 -14.00
N ILE A 114 3.73 -22.34 -13.18
CA ILE A 114 3.26 -23.71 -13.09
C ILE A 114 2.58 -23.96 -14.44
N ILE A 115 3.25 -24.68 -15.34
CA ILE A 115 2.70 -25.01 -16.66
C ILE A 115 1.77 -26.21 -16.45
N GLU A 116 0.50 -25.94 -16.18
CA GLU A 116 -0.56 -26.94 -16.24
C GLU A 116 -1.02 -27.03 -17.71
N ASN A 117 -0.99 -28.23 -18.30
CA ASN A 117 -1.58 -28.49 -19.61
C ASN A 117 -2.94 -29.17 -19.41
N PRO A 118 -4.04 -28.40 -19.21
CA PRO A 118 -5.36 -28.99 -19.00
C PRO A 118 -5.80 -29.75 -20.26
N ALA A 119 -6.39 -30.92 -20.08
CA ALA A 119 -7.04 -31.66 -21.17
C ALA A 119 -8.08 -30.78 -21.87
N GLY A 120 -8.14 -30.89 -23.20
CA GLY A 120 -9.32 -30.48 -23.94
C GLY A 120 -10.53 -31.27 -23.43
N ARG A 121 -11.69 -30.59 -23.35
CA ARG A 121 -12.93 -31.04 -22.70
C ARG A 121 -13.34 -32.47 -23.09
N GLY A 122 -12.86 -33.44 -22.30
CA GLY A 122 -13.45 -34.77 -22.10
C GLY A 122 -14.51 -34.73 -20.99
N ASP A 123 -15.01 -35.91 -20.60
CA ASP A 123 -16.21 -36.12 -19.78
C ASP A 123 -16.45 -35.07 -18.67
N ASN A 124 -17.69 -34.57 -18.63
CA ASN A 124 -18.13 -33.61 -17.62
C ASN A 124 -17.90 -34.20 -16.23
N ALA A 125 -17.16 -33.51 -15.35
CA ALA A 125 -16.97 -33.93 -13.97
C ALA A 125 -18.33 -34.14 -13.28
N GLU A 126 -18.54 -35.32 -12.70
CA GLU A 126 -19.77 -35.68 -12.02
C GLU A 126 -20.10 -34.64 -10.90
N GLY A 127 -21.29 -34.05 -10.96
CA GLY A 127 -21.80 -33.13 -9.93
C GLY A 127 -21.78 -31.62 -10.23
N PHE A 128 -21.55 -31.22 -11.49
CA PHE A 128 -21.68 -29.82 -11.93
C PHE A 128 -22.71 -29.65 -13.05
N GLU A 129 -23.93 -30.14 -12.84
CA GLU A 129 -25.09 -29.56 -13.51
C GLU A 129 -25.55 -28.31 -12.79
N ARG A 130 -26.33 -27.47 -13.47
CA ARG A 130 -27.11 -26.43 -12.81
C ARG A 130 -28.04 -27.13 -11.82
N ASP A 131 -27.64 -27.23 -10.55
CA ASP A 131 -28.55 -27.36 -9.39
C ASP A 131 -29.40 -26.07 -9.31
N PHE A 132 -30.25 -25.88 -10.32
CA PHE A 132 -31.62 -25.55 -10.07
C PHE A 132 -32.31 -26.90 -10.07
N GLU A 133 -32.58 -27.40 -8.87
CA GLU A 133 -33.61 -28.40 -8.68
C GLU A 133 -34.85 -27.86 -9.42
N PRO A 134 -35.29 -28.47 -10.54
CA PRO A 134 -36.58 -28.10 -11.09
C PRO A 134 -37.58 -28.38 -9.97
N PRO A 135 -38.49 -27.43 -9.64
CA PRO A 135 -39.49 -27.66 -8.60
C PRO A 135 -40.13 -29.01 -8.88
N GLY A 136 -40.15 -29.87 -7.85
CA GLY A 136 -40.66 -31.21 -7.97
C GLY A 136 -42.06 -31.17 -8.58
N ALA A 137 -42.44 -32.23 -9.29
CA ALA A 137 -43.74 -32.32 -9.96
C ALA A 137 -44.96 -32.14 -9.02
N GLU A 138 -44.73 -32.10 -7.70
CA GLU A 138 -45.73 -31.81 -6.67
C GLU A 138 -45.97 -30.31 -6.42
N GLU A 139 -45.05 -29.40 -6.81
CA GLU A 139 -45.23 -27.93 -6.67
C GLU A 139 -45.72 -27.25 -7.95
N VAL A 140 -45.78 -27.96 -9.08
CA VAL A 140 -46.31 -27.43 -10.36
C VAL A 140 -47.81 -27.65 -10.55
N GLU A 141 -48.47 -28.44 -9.71
CA GLU A 141 -49.93 -28.56 -9.70
C GLU A 141 -50.63 -27.50 -8.84
N GLU A 142 -49.90 -26.77 -7.97
CA GLU A 142 -50.44 -25.63 -7.19
C GLU A 142 -50.43 -24.28 -7.95
N LEU A 143 -49.82 -24.22 -9.15
CA LEU A 143 -49.68 -22.98 -9.93
C LEU A 143 -50.55 -22.92 -11.20
N MET A 144 -51.43 -23.90 -11.44
CA MET A 144 -52.55 -23.67 -12.36
C MET A 144 -53.59 -22.79 -11.66
N GLU A 145 -53.71 -21.56 -12.14
CA GLU A 145 -54.70 -20.57 -11.74
C GLU A 145 -56.06 -21.23 -11.43
N PRO A 146 -56.59 -21.15 -10.20
CA PRO A 146 -57.98 -21.50 -9.97
C PRO A 146 -58.82 -20.48 -10.74
N THR A 147 -59.59 -20.96 -11.72
CA THR A 147 -60.65 -20.17 -12.33
C THR A 147 -61.55 -19.68 -11.20
N LEU A 148 -61.71 -18.35 -11.09
CA LEU A 148 -62.42 -17.61 -10.03
C LEU A 148 -63.93 -17.94 -9.89
N GLN A 149 -64.39 -19.07 -10.41
CA GLN A 149 -65.78 -19.51 -10.35
C GLN A 149 -66.01 -20.56 -9.24
N ASP A 150 -64.97 -21.28 -8.78
CA ASP A 150 -65.12 -22.34 -7.75
C ASP A 150 -64.69 -21.91 -6.34
N THR A 151 -64.14 -20.70 -6.16
CA THR A 151 -63.69 -20.19 -4.85
C THR A 151 -64.84 -19.74 -3.94
N ILE A 152 -66.07 -19.65 -4.44
CA ILE A 152 -67.25 -19.27 -3.62
C ILE A 152 -68.00 -20.48 -3.08
N GLU A 153 -67.84 -21.68 -3.63
CA GLU A 153 -68.46 -22.89 -3.08
C GLU A 153 -67.59 -23.56 -1.99
N ALA A 154 -66.26 -23.43 -2.09
CA ALA A 154 -65.31 -24.06 -1.15
C ALA A 154 -65.16 -23.37 0.23
N VAL A 155 -65.75 -22.19 0.45
CA VAL A 155 -65.68 -21.51 1.76
C VAL A 155 -66.86 -21.89 2.68
N THR A 156 -67.84 -22.69 2.22
CA THR A 156 -68.99 -23.08 3.06
C THR A 156 -68.82 -24.46 3.73
N ASP A 157 -68.06 -25.39 3.16
CA ASP A 157 -67.88 -26.75 3.72
C ASP A 157 -66.65 -26.92 4.63
N ALA A 158 -65.77 -25.92 4.70
CA ALA A 158 -64.51 -26.01 5.47
C ALA A 158 -64.65 -25.72 6.98
N VAL A 159 -65.88 -25.68 7.54
CA VAL A 159 -66.11 -25.49 8.99
C VAL A 159 -66.67 -26.76 9.66
N SER A 160 -66.65 -27.95 9.04
CA SER A 160 -67.23 -29.15 9.68
C SER A 160 -66.50 -30.50 9.57
N SER A 161 -65.26 -30.60 9.07
CA SER A 161 -64.55 -31.89 9.07
C SER A 161 -63.15 -31.90 9.69
N VAL A 162 -62.90 -31.02 10.67
CA VAL A 162 -61.78 -31.20 11.61
C VAL A 162 -62.18 -32.24 12.65
N ALA A 163 -62.06 -33.53 12.30
CA ALA A 163 -61.80 -34.69 13.17
C ALA A 163 -62.33 -35.97 12.52
N GLY A 164 -61.45 -36.76 11.90
CA GLY A 164 -61.79 -38.15 11.56
C GLY A 164 -61.48 -38.59 10.14
N ALA A 165 -60.25 -38.43 9.68
CA ALA A 165 -59.70 -39.27 8.61
C ALA A 165 -58.20 -39.51 8.86
N LEU A 166 -57.88 -39.85 10.10
CA LEU A 166 -56.60 -40.41 10.50
C LEU A 166 -56.71 -41.93 10.43
N THR A 167 -56.68 -42.52 9.24
CA THR A 167 -56.33 -43.94 9.05
C THR A 167 -56.22 -44.32 7.57
N THR A 168 -55.14 -45.04 7.25
CA THR A 168 -54.89 -45.85 6.04
C THR A 168 -54.61 -45.14 4.71
N SER A 169 -53.33 -44.81 4.53
CA SER A 169 -52.62 -45.07 3.27
C SER A 169 -51.15 -45.37 3.58
N ASP A 170 -50.92 -46.57 4.13
CA ASP A 170 -49.61 -47.22 4.14
C ASP A 170 -49.32 -47.73 2.71
N THR A 171 -48.74 -46.86 1.88
CA THR A 171 -48.04 -47.29 0.67
C THR A 171 -46.55 -47.09 0.92
N ALA A 172 -45.83 -48.21 1.00
CA ALA A 172 -44.38 -48.25 1.04
C ALA A 172 -43.80 -47.65 -0.26
N ALA A 173 -43.59 -46.33 -0.27
CA ALA A 173 -42.76 -45.66 -1.26
C ALA A 173 -41.30 -45.98 -0.95
N THR A 174 -40.77 -46.94 -1.70
CA THR A 174 -39.34 -47.23 -1.73
C THR A 174 -38.62 -45.97 -2.19
N ALA A 175 -37.75 -45.43 -1.33
CA ALA A 175 -36.86 -44.33 -1.66
C ALA A 175 -35.86 -44.79 -2.74
N THR A 176 -36.23 -44.64 -4.01
CA THR A 176 -35.27 -44.68 -5.13
C THR A 176 -34.72 -43.27 -5.34
N THR A 177 -33.98 -42.75 -4.36
CA THR A 177 -33.16 -41.54 -4.53
C THR A 177 -31.83 -41.93 -5.15
N SER A 178 -31.88 -42.37 -6.41
CA SER A 178 -30.71 -42.58 -7.26
C SER A 178 -30.97 -41.92 -8.60
N GLY A 179 -31.02 -40.59 -8.58
CA GLY A 179 -30.90 -39.79 -9.78
C GLY A 179 -29.44 -39.80 -10.20
N THR A 180 -29.09 -40.63 -11.19
CA THR A 180 -27.84 -40.46 -11.95
C THR A 180 -28.08 -39.29 -12.90
N GLY A 181 -27.94 -38.07 -12.38
CA GLY A 181 -28.04 -36.84 -13.16
C GLY A 181 -26.93 -36.80 -14.20
N MET A 182 -27.24 -37.28 -15.41
CA MET A 182 -26.34 -37.20 -16.55
C MET A 182 -26.27 -35.75 -17.01
N GLY A 183 -25.23 -35.09 -16.54
CA GLY A 183 -24.58 -33.90 -17.09
C GLY A 183 -24.87 -33.61 -18.55
N ASP A 184 -25.46 -32.44 -18.84
CA ASP A 184 -25.44 -31.68 -20.10
C ASP A 184 -25.38 -32.55 -21.37
N SER A 185 -26.52 -32.74 -22.04
CA SER A 185 -26.72 -33.58 -23.23
C SER A 185 -25.96 -33.14 -24.49
N ARG A 186 -24.93 -32.31 -24.36
CA ARG A 186 -24.00 -32.00 -25.44
C ARG A 186 -22.99 -33.15 -25.59
N PRO A 187 -22.71 -33.60 -26.83
CA PRO A 187 -21.76 -34.68 -27.07
C PRO A 187 -20.41 -34.38 -26.41
N PRO A 188 -19.77 -35.37 -25.75
CA PRO A 188 -18.40 -35.22 -25.26
C PRO A 188 -17.50 -34.71 -26.39
N GLY A 189 -16.72 -33.68 -26.10
CA GLY A 189 -15.69 -33.22 -27.02
C GLY A 189 -14.65 -34.32 -27.22
N PRO A 190 -13.89 -34.30 -28.33
CA PRO A 190 -12.73 -35.18 -28.46
C PRO A 190 -11.79 -34.96 -27.27
N GLU A 191 -11.39 -36.06 -26.62
CA GLU A 191 -10.45 -36.06 -25.50
C GLU A 191 -9.17 -35.31 -25.91
N GLY A 192 -8.87 -34.20 -25.25
CA GLY A 192 -7.60 -33.51 -25.48
C GLY A 192 -6.47 -34.22 -24.74
N GLU A 193 -5.26 -34.21 -25.33
CA GLU A 193 -4.03 -34.84 -24.80
C GLU A 193 -3.45 -34.15 -23.52
N GLY A 194 -4.30 -33.67 -22.61
CA GLY A 194 -3.87 -33.04 -21.37
C GLY A 194 -4.27 -33.85 -20.14
N GLU A 195 -3.81 -33.41 -18.97
CA GLU A 195 -4.22 -34.00 -17.70
C GLU A 195 -5.68 -33.61 -17.41
N ASP A 196 -6.48 -34.50 -16.82
CA ASP A 196 -7.85 -34.20 -16.39
C ASP A 196 -7.85 -33.17 -15.25
N ILE A 197 -7.69 -31.90 -15.64
CA ILE A 197 -7.54 -30.75 -14.78
C ILE A 197 -8.55 -29.71 -15.26
N ILE A 198 -9.34 -29.17 -14.32
CA ILE A 198 -10.26 -28.08 -14.63
C ILE A 198 -9.38 -26.83 -14.85
N PRO A 199 -9.51 -26.15 -16.00
CA PRO A 199 -8.67 -25.00 -16.32
C PRO A 199 -8.85 -23.89 -15.30
N ARG A 200 -7.80 -23.10 -15.06
CA ARG A 200 -7.78 -22.02 -14.05
C ARG A 200 -8.93 -21.02 -14.20
N SER A 201 -9.34 -20.70 -15.42
CA SER A 201 -10.49 -19.83 -15.73
C SER A 201 -11.83 -20.35 -15.22
N GLU A 202 -11.98 -21.67 -15.12
CA GLU A 202 -13.19 -22.32 -14.64
C GLU A 202 -13.09 -22.67 -13.14
N ARG A 203 -11.88 -23.05 -12.69
CA ARG A 203 -11.57 -23.45 -11.31
C ARG A 203 -11.59 -22.28 -10.34
N TRP A 204 -11.13 -21.11 -10.76
CA TRP A 204 -10.93 -19.99 -9.84
C TRP A 204 -12.13 -19.05 -9.76
N GLN A 205 -12.37 -18.55 -8.56
CA GLN A 205 -13.31 -17.46 -8.31
C GLN A 205 -12.61 -16.41 -7.45
N LEU A 206 -12.54 -15.18 -7.95
CA LEU A 206 -11.94 -14.05 -7.25
C LEU A 206 -13.04 -13.20 -6.59
N ASN A 207 -13.03 -13.14 -5.27
CA ASN A 207 -13.91 -12.30 -4.47
C ASN A 207 -13.12 -11.08 -3.96
N PHE A 208 -13.70 -9.88 -4.12
CA PHE A 208 -13.11 -8.64 -3.64
C PHE A 208 -13.98 -8.06 -2.54
N THR A 209 -13.37 -7.72 -1.40
CA THR A 209 -14.07 -7.04 -0.30
C THR A 209 -13.75 -5.56 -0.35
N ALA A 210 -14.63 -4.76 -0.98
CA ALA A 210 -14.47 -3.32 -1.07
C ALA A 210 -15.76 -2.62 -0.63
N LYS A 211 -15.61 -1.56 0.19
CA LYS A 211 -16.75 -0.80 0.75
C LYS A 211 -17.22 0.32 -0.18
N ASN A 212 -16.36 0.77 -1.08
CA ASN A 212 -16.63 1.89 -1.99
C ASN A 212 -15.81 1.75 -3.29
N GLN A 213 -16.23 2.46 -4.35
CA GLN A 213 -15.54 2.45 -5.65
C GLN A 213 -14.03 2.76 -5.53
N PRO A 214 -13.58 3.81 -4.80
CA PRO A 214 -12.14 4.10 -4.71
C PRO A 214 -11.33 2.99 -4.06
N SER A 215 -11.85 2.35 -3.01
CA SER A 215 -11.19 1.20 -2.36
C SER A 215 -11.09 0.00 -3.29
N TYR A 216 -12.12 -0.23 -4.10
CA TYR A 216 -12.13 -1.29 -5.11
C TYR A 216 -11.10 -1.03 -6.21
N ALA A 217 -11.06 0.19 -6.75
CA ALA A 217 -10.10 0.57 -7.77
C ALA A 217 -8.64 0.44 -7.28
N LYS A 218 -8.38 0.81 -6.02
CA LYS A 218 -7.07 0.62 -5.37
C LYS A 218 -6.68 -0.85 -5.24
N GLN A 219 -7.62 -1.72 -4.92
CA GLN A 219 -7.38 -3.18 -4.86
C GLN A 219 -6.99 -3.71 -6.24
N LEU A 220 -7.76 -3.39 -7.28
CA LEU A 220 -7.46 -3.83 -8.64
C LEU A 220 -6.09 -3.31 -9.12
N GLU A 221 -5.78 -2.03 -8.84
CA GLU A 221 -4.52 -1.42 -9.23
C GLU A 221 -3.30 -1.97 -8.48
N PHE A 222 -3.46 -2.32 -7.20
CA PHE A 222 -2.42 -2.98 -6.42
C PHE A 222 -2.01 -4.31 -7.07
N PHE A 223 -3.00 -5.12 -7.48
CA PHE A 223 -2.78 -6.38 -8.16
C PHE A 223 -2.49 -6.23 -9.67
N LYS A 224 -2.40 -5.01 -10.19
CA LYS A 224 -2.19 -4.70 -11.61
C LYS A 224 -3.24 -5.35 -12.53
N ILE A 225 -4.44 -5.56 -12.01
CA ILE A 225 -5.59 -6.05 -12.78
C ILE A 225 -6.08 -4.91 -13.67
N GLU A 226 -6.23 -5.20 -14.96
CA GLU A 226 -6.79 -4.27 -15.93
C GLU A 226 -8.27 -4.59 -16.16
N LEU A 227 -9.09 -3.58 -16.46
CA LEU A 227 -10.49 -3.80 -16.80
C LEU A 227 -10.67 -3.81 -18.32
N GLY A 228 -11.37 -4.81 -18.85
CA GLY A 228 -11.64 -4.97 -20.27
C GLY A 228 -13.12 -4.80 -20.60
N ALA A 229 -13.40 -4.22 -21.76
CA ALA A 229 -14.73 -4.19 -22.35
C ALA A 229 -14.68 -4.70 -23.80
N VAL A 230 -15.54 -5.67 -24.13
CA VAL A 230 -15.65 -6.25 -25.48
C VAL A 230 -17.11 -6.39 -25.90
N GLY A 231 -17.33 -6.42 -27.21
CA GLY A 231 -18.65 -6.60 -27.81
C GLY A 231 -19.35 -5.29 -28.15
N GLY A 232 -20.65 -5.36 -28.39
CA GLY A 232 -21.45 -4.26 -28.91
C GLY A 232 -21.16 -3.99 -30.39
N LYS A 233 -21.36 -2.74 -30.83
CA LYS A 233 -21.08 -2.27 -32.21
C LYS A 233 -19.61 -1.86 -32.42
N ILE A 234 -18.80 -1.96 -31.38
CA ILE A 234 -17.39 -1.54 -31.38
C ILE A 234 -16.54 -2.80 -31.60
N VAL A 235 -15.79 -2.81 -32.70
CA VAL A 235 -14.84 -3.88 -33.00
C VAL A 235 -13.56 -3.63 -32.18
N GLY A 236 -13.08 -4.67 -31.51
CA GLY A 236 -11.88 -4.63 -30.67
C GLY A 236 -12.16 -4.68 -29.17
N LEU A 237 -11.08 -4.63 -28.42
CA LEU A 237 -11.04 -4.72 -26.96
C LEU A 237 -10.58 -3.38 -26.40
N ASP A 238 -11.41 -2.76 -25.56
CA ASP A 238 -10.98 -1.60 -24.77
C ASP A 238 -10.46 -2.06 -23.42
N ILE A 239 -9.22 -1.70 -23.11
CA ILE A 239 -8.53 -2.04 -21.86
C ILE A 239 -8.33 -0.75 -21.07
N VAL A 240 -8.77 -0.73 -19.82
CA VAL A 240 -8.64 0.39 -18.91
C VAL A 240 -7.56 0.09 -17.88
N ASN A 241 -6.61 1.01 -17.73
CA ASN A 241 -5.57 0.99 -16.71
C ASN A 241 -5.65 2.22 -15.80
N ASN A 242 -4.79 2.27 -14.78
CA ASN A 242 -4.71 3.38 -13.80
C ASN A 242 -6.04 3.66 -13.09
N LEU A 243 -6.63 2.61 -12.52
CA LEU A 243 -8.03 2.57 -12.10
C LEU A 243 -8.34 3.48 -10.89
N ALA A 244 -7.41 3.64 -9.94
CA ALA A 244 -7.65 4.41 -8.71
C ALA A 244 -7.37 5.90 -8.85
N GLY A 245 -6.57 6.29 -9.84
CA GLY A 245 -6.21 7.68 -10.13
C GLY A 245 -7.05 8.26 -11.26
N SER A 246 -6.49 8.24 -12.46
CA SER A 246 -7.14 8.71 -13.69
C SER A 246 -7.26 7.54 -14.67
N PRO A 247 -8.42 6.87 -14.72
CA PRO A 247 -8.62 5.74 -15.62
C PRO A 247 -8.34 6.13 -17.06
N LYS A 248 -7.49 5.37 -17.75
CA LYS A 248 -7.18 5.58 -19.17
C LYS A 248 -7.51 4.33 -19.96
N ALA A 249 -8.26 4.52 -21.04
CA ALA A 249 -8.58 3.45 -21.98
C ALA A 249 -7.55 3.39 -23.11
N ARG A 250 -7.10 2.18 -23.42
CA ARG A 250 -6.39 1.85 -24.66
C ARG A 250 -7.24 0.87 -25.46
N ARG A 251 -7.34 1.08 -26.77
CA ARG A 251 -8.05 0.16 -27.66
C ARG A 251 -7.06 -0.79 -28.31
N LEU A 252 -7.43 -2.05 -28.35
CA LEU A 252 -6.76 -3.11 -29.08
C LEU A 252 -7.70 -3.56 -30.20
N GLU A 253 -7.28 -3.35 -31.45
CA GLU A 253 -8.11 -3.68 -32.63
C GLU A 253 -8.31 -5.18 -32.77
N ASP A 254 -7.27 -5.96 -32.47
CA ASP A 254 -7.31 -7.41 -32.49
C ASP A 254 -7.41 -8.00 -31.08
N ALA A 255 -8.63 -8.30 -30.67
CA ALA A 255 -8.92 -8.94 -29.38
C ALA A 255 -8.31 -10.35 -29.25
N SER A 256 -7.93 -11.01 -30.35
CA SER A 256 -7.34 -12.36 -30.32
C SER A 256 -5.89 -12.38 -29.83
N THR A 257 -5.22 -11.22 -29.85
CA THR A 257 -3.86 -11.07 -29.34
C THR A 257 -3.79 -11.09 -27.81
N GLU A 258 -4.92 -10.83 -27.14
CA GLU A 258 -5.02 -10.85 -25.68
C GLU A 258 -5.31 -12.26 -25.17
N LYS A 259 -4.24 -12.96 -24.74
CA LYS A 259 -4.31 -14.35 -24.26
C LYS A 259 -4.37 -14.47 -22.74
N ARG A 260 -4.32 -13.36 -22.00
CA ARG A 260 -4.34 -13.37 -20.53
C ARG A 260 -5.65 -13.95 -20.00
N LEU A 261 -5.55 -14.57 -18.83
CA LEU A 261 -6.70 -15.06 -18.09
C LEU A 261 -7.66 -13.91 -17.79
N TYR A 262 -8.94 -14.10 -18.10
CA TYR A 262 -9.97 -13.10 -17.83
C TYR A 262 -11.12 -13.63 -16.98
N PHE A 263 -11.69 -12.74 -16.17
CA PHE A 263 -12.84 -13.06 -15.32
C PHE A 263 -14.01 -12.11 -15.55
N MET A 264 -15.19 -12.68 -15.71
CA MET A 264 -16.47 -11.98 -15.82
C MET A 264 -17.31 -12.20 -14.57
N PHE A 265 -18.21 -11.27 -14.28
CA PHE A 265 -19.20 -11.48 -13.23
C PHE A 265 -20.22 -12.52 -13.68
N LYS A 266 -20.30 -13.64 -12.96
CA LYS A 266 -21.34 -14.67 -13.19
C LYS A 266 -22.69 -14.30 -12.56
N ARG A 267 -22.68 -13.41 -11.56
CA ARG A 267 -23.86 -12.97 -10.81
C ARG A 267 -23.85 -11.46 -10.64
N PRO A 268 -25.02 -10.80 -10.58
CA PRO A 268 -25.07 -9.39 -10.26
C PRO A 268 -24.41 -9.08 -8.92
N SER A 269 -23.45 -8.16 -8.92
CA SER A 269 -22.75 -7.70 -7.72
C SER A 269 -22.71 -6.16 -7.69
N PRO A 270 -22.75 -5.52 -6.50
CA PRO A 270 -22.54 -4.08 -6.37
C PRO A 270 -21.23 -3.60 -7.02
N LEU A 271 -20.20 -4.46 -7.06
CA LEU A 271 -18.92 -4.18 -7.69
C LEU A 271 -19.02 -3.94 -9.21
N MET A 272 -20.06 -4.50 -9.86
CA MET A 272 -20.31 -4.23 -11.28
C MET A 272 -20.61 -2.76 -11.56
N GLN A 273 -21.26 -2.08 -10.61
CA GLN A 273 -21.55 -0.65 -10.74
C GLN A 273 -20.27 0.18 -10.63
N TYR A 274 -19.33 -0.25 -9.78
CA TYR A 274 -18.02 0.38 -9.65
C TYR A 274 -17.17 0.19 -10.91
N GLU A 275 -17.21 -0.98 -11.53
CA GLU A 275 -16.52 -1.16 -12.82
C GLU A 275 -17.13 -0.33 -13.92
N ARG A 276 -18.46 -0.27 -13.98
CA ARG A 276 -19.16 0.57 -14.95
C ARG A 276 -18.76 2.04 -14.79
N SER A 277 -18.68 2.56 -13.57
CA SER A 277 -18.27 3.94 -13.34
C SER A 277 -16.80 4.17 -13.72
N ILE A 278 -15.89 3.24 -13.44
CA ILE A 278 -14.47 3.33 -13.81
C ILE A 278 -14.29 3.33 -15.34
N HIS A 279 -14.99 2.46 -16.07
CA HIS A 279 -14.97 2.46 -17.54
C HIS A 279 -15.52 3.76 -18.14
N ASN A 280 -16.63 4.27 -17.59
CA ASN A 280 -17.21 5.54 -18.02
C ASN A 280 -16.25 6.72 -17.76
N GLN A 281 -15.54 6.72 -16.62
CA GLN A 281 -14.50 7.71 -16.32
C GLN A 281 -13.34 7.65 -17.31
N ALA A 282 -13.03 6.46 -17.82
CA ALA A 282 -12.02 6.26 -18.87
C ALA A 282 -12.51 6.60 -20.28
N GLY A 283 -13.77 7.03 -20.44
CA GLY A 283 -14.38 7.35 -21.74
C GLY A 283 -14.77 6.14 -22.58
N VAL A 284 -14.91 4.95 -21.97
CA VAL A 284 -15.31 3.72 -22.67
C VAL A 284 -16.83 3.62 -22.67
N ASP A 285 -17.44 3.57 -23.86
CA ASP A 285 -18.86 3.22 -24.00
C ASP A 285 -19.07 1.75 -23.67
N LEU A 286 -20.04 1.44 -22.80
CA LEU A 286 -20.38 0.11 -22.31
C LEU A 286 -21.72 -0.41 -22.85
N GLN A 287 -22.41 0.32 -23.73
CA GLN A 287 -23.71 -0.10 -24.26
C GLN A 287 -23.60 -1.41 -25.06
N GLY A 288 -24.27 -2.47 -24.57
CA GLY A 288 -24.24 -3.79 -25.20
C GLY A 288 -22.90 -4.50 -25.14
N ARG A 289 -22.00 -4.09 -24.22
CA ARG A 289 -20.67 -4.67 -24.05
C ARG A 289 -20.56 -5.45 -22.75
N ASN A 290 -19.73 -6.49 -22.79
CA ASN A 290 -19.40 -7.30 -21.62
C ASN A 290 -18.14 -6.75 -20.96
N MET A 291 -18.22 -6.55 -19.65
CA MET A 291 -17.09 -6.13 -18.81
C MET A 291 -16.38 -7.36 -18.23
N PHE A 292 -15.06 -7.32 -18.20
CA PHE A 292 -14.24 -8.37 -17.62
C PHE A 292 -12.97 -7.81 -17.00
N LYS A 293 -12.28 -8.64 -16.22
CA LYS A 293 -10.99 -8.32 -15.61
C LYS A 293 -9.92 -9.11 -16.32
N LEU A 294 -8.81 -8.48 -16.68
CA LEU A 294 -7.62 -9.09 -17.23
C LEU A 294 -6.61 -9.29 -16.09
N ILE A 295 -6.25 -10.54 -15.85
CA ILE A 295 -5.31 -10.92 -14.80
C ILE A 295 -3.90 -10.92 -15.40
N PRO A 296 -2.94 -10.19 -14.80
CA PRO A 296 -1.56 -10.24 -15.24
C PRO A 296 -0.92 -11.59 -14.90
N GLU A 297 0.01 -12.06 -15.72
CA GLU A 297 0.68 -13.37 -15.56
C GLU A 297 1.33 -13.54 -14.18
N GLN A 298 1.89 -12.46 -13.63
CA GLN A 298 2.48 -12.47 -12.29
C GLN A 298 1.46 -12.79 -11.20
N LEU A 299 0.25 -12.23 -11.31
CA LEU A 299 -0.83 -12.50 -10.38
C LEU A 299 -1.38 -13.92 -10.60
N GLU A 300 -1.49 -14.36 -11.84
CA GLU A 300 -1.92 -15.72 -12.16
C GLU A 300 -1.00 -16.75 -11.49
N ASN A 301 0.32 -16.61 -11.66
CA ASN A 301 1.29 -17.51 -11.05
C ASN A 301 1.23 -17.44 -9.51
N LEU A 302 1.04 -16.26 -8.93
CA LEU A 302 0.84 -16.09 -7.49
C LEU A 302 -0.37 -16.86 -6.98
N LEU A 303 -1.52 -16.72 -7.65
CA LEU A 303 -2.75 -17.42 -7.28
C LEU A 303 -2.61 -18.94 -7.42
N ALA A 304 -1.95 -19.42 -8.48
CA ALA A 304 -1.67 -20.85 -8.67
C ALA A 304 -0.82 -21.42 -7.54
N LYS A 305 0.21 -20.67 -7.10
CA LYS A 305 1.03 -21.08 -5.96
C LYS A 305 0.21 -21.13 -4.67
N ILE A 306 -0.58 -20.10 -4.38
CA ILE A 306 -1.41 -20.05 -3.17
C ILE A 306 -2.43 -21.21 -3.16
N GLU A 307 -3.01 -21.54 -4.31
CA GLU A 307 -3.91 -22.70 -4.46
C GLU A 307 -3.21 -24.03 -4.13
N LEU A 308 -2.03 -24.26 -4.72
CA LEU A 308 -1.27 -25.49 -4.50
C LEU A 308 -0.79 -25.61 -3.05
N ASP A 309 -0.29 -24.52 -2.47
CA ASP A 309 0.16 -24.46 -1.08
C ASP A 309 -1.02 -24.78 -0.13
N TYR A 310 -2.21 -24.23 -0.40
CA TYR A 310 -3.41 -24.51 0.39
C TYR A 310 -3.88 -25.97 0.21
N ALA A 311 -3.93 -26.48 -1.02
CA ALA A 311 -4.31 -27.87 -1.29
C ALA A 311 -3.38 -28.87 -0.59
N THR A 312 -2.06 -28.62 -0.67
CA THR A 312 -1.03 -29.44 0.00
C THR A 312 -1.23 -29.42 1.52
N SER A 313 -1.55 -28.27 2.10
CA SER A 313 -1.83 -28.15 3.54
C SER A 313 -3.06 -28.94 4.00
N LYS A 314 -4.00 -29.23 3.08
CA LYS A 314 -5.21 -30.02 3.32
C LYS A 314 -5.03 -31.51 3.00
N GLY A 315 -3.83 -31.92 2.57
CA GLY A 315 -3.51 -33.31 2.26
C GLY A 315 -3.74 -33.71 0.80
N HIS A 316 -3.99 -32.75 -0.09
CA HIS A 316 -4.15 -32.97 -1.53
C HIS A 316 -2.86 -32.53 -2.25
N PRO A 317 -1.95 -33.45 -2.62
CA PRO A 317 -0.65 -33.11 -3.19
C PRO A 317 -0.73 -32.65 -4.66
N SER A 318 -1.88 -32.80 -5.31
CA SER A 318 -2.09 -32.48 -6.72
C SER A 318 -3.27 -31.54 -6.95
N ILE A 319 -3.14 -30.69 -7.95
CA ILE A 319 -4.17 -29.74 -8.41
C ILE A 319 -5.29 -30.45 -9.18
N THR A 320 -5.05 -31.67 -9.68
CA THR A 320 -6.04 -32.50 -10.40
C THR A 320 -7.29 -32.77 -9.55
N GLU A 321 -7.13 -32.87 -8.24
CA GLU A 321 -8.23 -33.13 -7.31
C GLU A 321 -9.03 -31.87 -6.99
N VAL A 322 -8.56 -30.68 -7.38
CA VAL A 322 -9.21 -29.42 -7.07
C VAL A 322 -10.31 -29.13 -8.10
N ALA A 323 -11.55 -29.09 -7.63
CA ALA A 323 -12.70 -28.73 -8.45
C ALA A 323 -12.90 -27.21 -8.52
N LYS A 324 -12.76 -26.50 -7.38
CA LYS A 324 -12.98 -25.06 -7.33
C LYS A 324 -12.21 -24.40 -6.19
N THR A 325 -11.60 -23.25 -6.47
CA THR A 325 -10.87 -22.45 -5.49
C THR A 325 -11.46 -21.05 -5.45
N VAL A 326 -11.88 -20.62 -4.26
CA VAL A 326 -12.39 -19.28 -4.03
C VAL A 326 -11.33 -18.48 -3.29
N PHE A 327 -10.81 -17.46 -3.96
CA PHE A 327 -9.87 -16.51 -3.40
C PHE A 327 -10.63 -15.28 -2.91
N GLU A 328 -10.25 -14.76 -1.76
CA GLU A 328 -10.73 -13.49 -1.24
C GLU A 328 -9.57 -12.51 -1.11
N SER A 329 -9.72 -11.32 -1.68
CA SER A 329 -8.78 -10.22 -1.51
C SER A 329 -9.03 -9.55 -0.16
N LYS A 330 -8.09 -9.69 0.78
CA LYS A 330 -8.12 -9.04 2.10
C LYS A 330 -7.07 -7.92 2.20
N PRO A 331 -7.31 -6.88 3.01
CA PRO A 331 -6.27 -5.91 3.32
C PRO A 331 -5.17 -6.58 4.17
N GLY A 332 -3.92 -6.49 3.69
CA GLY A 332 -2.72 -6.98 4.36
C GLY A 332 -1.87 -5.84 4.91
N GLY A 333 -0.73 -6.16 5.54
CA GLY A 333 0.10 -5.17 6.24
C GLY A 333 0.60 -4.02 5.36
N ALA A 334 1.02 -4.31 4.12
CA ALA A 334 1.55 -3.32 3.17
C ALA A 334 0.64 -3.07 1.95
N GLY A 335 -0.59 -3.60 1.94
CA GLY A 335 -1.46 -3.51 0.76
C GLY A 335 -2.61 -4.52 0.80
N TYR A 336 -2.69 -5.38 -0.21
CA TYR A 336 -3.73 -6.40 -0.33
C TYR A 336 -3.12 -7.77 -0.60
N GLU A 337 -3.74 -8.81 -0.06
CA GLU A 337 -3.29 -10.19 -0.22
C GLU A 337 -4.49 -11.06 -0.58
N PHE A 338 -4.26 -12.06 -1.42
CA PHE A 338 -5.27 -13.08 -1.72
C PHE A 338 -5.10 -14.25 -0.77
N GLU A 339 -6.22 -14.68 -0.17
CA GLU A 339 -6.28 -15.87 0.67
C GLU A 339 -7.33 -16.83 0.10
N VAL A 340 -7.06 -18.14 0.17
CA VAL A 340 -8.05 -19.16 -0.18
C VAL A 340 -9.03 -19.32 0.97
N ILE A 341 -10.28 -18.91 0.75
CA ILE A 341 -11.34 -19.03 1.76
C ILE A 341 -12.08 -20.36 1.68
N ALA A 342 -12.14 -20.94 0.48
CA ALA A 342 -12.80 -22.21 0.24
C ALA A 342 -12.16 -22.90 -0.94
N GLN A 343 -11.87 -24.19 -0.76
CA GLN A 343 -11.46 -25.08 -1.84
C GLN A 343 -12.39 -26.29 -1.83
N ARG A 344 -12.95 -26.62 -2.98
CA ARG A 344 -13.76 -27.83 -3.20
C ARG A 344 -12.93 -28.80 -4.02
N TYR A 345 -12.97 -30.06 -3.61
CA TYR A 345 -12.28 -31.14 -4.29
C TYR A 345 -13.28 -31.98 -5.08
N ARG A 346 -12.78 -32.66 -6.11
CA ARG A 346 -13.51 -33.69 -6.84
C ARG A 346 -13.76 -34.87 -5.89
N LYS A 347 -14.91 -35.51 -6.02
CA LYS A 347 -15.25 -36.72 -5.26
C LYS A 347 -14.84 -37.95 -6.01
#